data_AF-A0A957Y5V7-F1
#
_entry.id   AF-A0A957Y5V7-F1
#
_cell.length_a   1.000
_cell.length_b   1.000
_cell.length_c   1.000
_cell.angle_alpha   90.00
_cell.angle_beta   90.00
_cell.angle_gamma   90.00
#
_symmetry.space_group_name_H-M   'P 1'
#
loop_
_entity.id
_entity.type
_entity.pdbx_description
1 polymer ?
#
loop_
_entity_poly.entity_id
_entity_poly.type
_entity_poly.pdbx_seq_one_letter_code
_entity_poly.pdbx_strand_id
1 'polypeptide(L)'
;RDEWVASEKGKRERGKNGRSASDQTLSPSEARELRQRLRAEELATVKPAGICGSGIIEAIAELVLSGLVDASGRFVDSAPTERLKFEGAKGYFVLAWPHETSTGREIVVHADDIRAIQLAKAALYAGAKLLMRHAAAADLQTVDRIVLAGAFGSYIDPLHAMVLGMIPDCDLDHVTAVGNAAGDGALIMLLNQDKRREAETLARQVLHVQTATDPYFQDEFVAAIHIPHMNDPFPSLEPIMRQAAAVRIIDPPQRNSASQARAARRERRNNKEAMKERA
;
A
#
# COMPACT_ATOMS: atom_id res chain seq x y z
N ARG A 1 -5.64 -15.95 9.04
CA ARG A 1 -6.31 -16.91 9.96
C ARG A 1 -6.93 -16.07 11.04
N ASP A 2 -8.25 -15.91 11.00
CA ASP A 2 -9.11 -15.50 12.11
C ASP A 2 -10.43 -16.22 11.83
N GLU A 3 -10.62 -17.37 12.45
CA GLU A 3 -11.80 -18.23 12.31
C GLU A 3 -12.57 -18.17 13.63
N TRP A 4 -13.59 -17.31 13.71
CA TRP A 4 -14.79 -17.55 14.50
C TRP A 4 -15.95 -16.78 13.86
N VAL A 5 -16.73 -17.47 13.02
CA VAL A 5 -18.12 -17.10 12.76
C VAL A 5 -18.93 -18.34 13.07
N ALA A 6 -19.59 -18.32 14.22
CA ALA A 6 -20.64 -19.29 14.50
C ALA A 6 -21.80 -18.98 13.56
N SER A 7 -22.18 -19.93 12.70
CA SER A 7 -23.44 -19.81 11.97
C SER A 7 -24.58 -20.19 12.91
N GLU A 8 -25.46 -19.25 13.25
CA GLU A 8 -26.74 -19.58 13.84
C GLU A 8 -27.52 -20.49 12.88
N LYS A 9 -27.99 -21.63 13.42
CA LYS A 9 -28.84 -22.66 12.81
C LYS A 9 -28.11 -23.74 12.00
N GLY A 10 -27.59 -24.72 12.73
CA GLY A 10 -27.21 -26.03 12.19
C GLY A 10 -28.39 -26.78 11.55
N LYS A 11 -28.62 -26.55 10.26
CA LYS A 11 -29.39 -27.46 9.39
C LYS A 11 -28.46 -28.03 8.33
N ARG A 12 -28.09 -29.29 8.52
CA ARG A 12 -27.48 -30.13 7.48
C ARG A 12 -28.57 -30.51 6.49
N GLU A 13 -28.56 -29.93 5.29
CA GLU A 13 -29.41 -30.40 4.20
C GLU A 13 -28.79 -31.66 3.55
N ARG A 14 -29.60 -32.72 3.44
CA ARG A 14 -29.24 -33.95 2.71
C ARG A 14 -29.55 -33.75 1.23
N GLY A 15 -28.54 -33.82 0.38
CA GLY A 15 -28.74 -33.92 -1.07
C GLY A 15 -29.47 -35.22 -1.45
N LYS A 16 -30.33 -35.16 -2.46
CA LYS A 16 -31.20 -36.25 -2.96
C LYS A 16 -30.47 -37.51 -3.48
N ASN A 17 -29.15 -37.60 -3.39
CA ASN A 17 -28.35 -38.72 -3.92
C ASN A 17 -27.57 -39.50 -2.85
N GLY A 18 -27.90 -39.37 -1.56
CA GLY A 18 -27.40 -40.28 -0.52
C GLY A 18 -25.88 -40.27 -0.26
N ARG A 19 -25.13 -39.27 -0.73
CA ARG A 19 -23.71 -39.09 -0.41
C ARG A 19 -23.53 -37.90 0.54
N SER A 20 -22.84 -38.10 1.66
CA SER A 20 -22.46 -37.03 2.57
C SER A 20 -21.25 -36.26 2.00
N ALA A 21 -21.18 -34.95 2.29
CA ALA A 21 -20.10 -34.06 1.88
C ALA A 21 -18.70 -34.40 2.49
N SER A 22 -18.57 -35.56 3.14
CA SER A 22 -17.34 -36.05 3.76
C SER A 22 -16.49 -36.93 2.83
N ASP A 23 -16.96 -37.23 1.62
CA ASP A 23 -16.35 -38.23 0.72
C ASP A 23 -15.41 -37.65 -0.36
N GLN A 24 -15.04 -36.38 -0.24
CA GLN A 24 -13.96 -35.78 -1.03
C GLN A 24 -12.92 -35.24 -0.06
N THR A 25 -11.83 -36.00 0.12
CA THR A 25 -10.61 -35.46 0.75
C THR A 25 -9.99 -34.44 -0.19
N LEU A 26 -10.50 -33.21 -0.14
CA LEU A 26 -9.88 -32.07 -0.78
C LEU A 26 -8.46 -31.92 -0.22
N SER A 27 -7.49 -31.69 -1.09
CA SER A 27 -6.17 -31.24 -0.66
C SER A 27 -6.27 -29.92 0.11
N PRO A 28 -5.29 -29.57 0.96
CA PRO A 28 -5.31 -28.31 1.70
C PRO A 28 -5.46 -27.07 0.81
N SER A 29 -4.95 -27.10 -0.43
CA SER A 29 -5.10 -26.03 -1.42
C SER A 29 -6.52 -25.95 -1.96
N GLU A 30 -7.12 -27.07 -2.36
CA GLU A 30 -8.50 -27.10 -2.87
C GLU A 30 -9.52 -26.70 -1.79
N ALA A 31 -9.30 -27.14 -0.55
CA ALA A 31 -10.12 -26.72 0.59
C ALA A 31 -9.96 -25.24 0.92
N ARG A 32 -8.81 -24.62 0.61
CA ARG A 32 -8.58 -23.18 0.78
C ARG A 32 -9.29 -22.38 -0.32
N GLU A 33 -9.16 -22.83 -1.56
CA GLU A 33 -9.77 -22.19 -2.73
C GLU A 33 -11.30 -22.24 -2.65
N LEU A 34 -11.88 -23.40 -2.30
CA LEU A 34 -13.32 -23.53 -2.08
C LEU A 34 -13.81 -22.58 -0.97
N ARG A 35 -13.08 -22.48 0.14
CA ARG A 35 -13.41 -21.53 1.22
C ARG A 35 -13.34 -20.08 0.77
N GLN A 36 -12.33 -19.72 -0.03
CA GLN A 36 -12.22 -18.37 -0.59
C GLN A 36 -13.39 -18.06 -1.52
N ARG A 37 -13.80 -18.99 -2.37
CA ARG A 37 -14.95 -18.82 -3.28
C ARG A 37 -16.27 -18.66 -2.52
N LEU A 38 -16.55 -19.55 -1.57
CA LEU A 38 -17.76 -19.47 -0.74
C LEU A 38 -17.80 -18.15 0.05
N ARG A 39 -16.65 -17.72 0.60
CA ARG A 39 -16.56 -16.44 1.28
C ARG A 39 -16.77 -15.26 0.32
N ALA A 40 -16.28 -15.33 -0.92
CA ALA A 40 -16.52 -14.31 -1.92
C ALA A 40 -18.01 -14.23 -2.30
N GLU A 41 -18.69 -15.37 -2.43
CA GLU A 41 -20.14 -15.45 -2.66
C GLU A 41 -20.93 -14.88 -1.47
N GLU A 42 -20.55 -15.20 -0.23
CA GLU A 42 -21.16 -14.62 0.96
C GLU A 42 -20.95 -13.10 1.02
N LEU A 43 -19.71 -12.63 0.80
CA LEU A 43 -19.37 -11.22 0.80
C LEU A 43 -20.10 -10.44 -0.31
N ALA A 44 -20.42 -11.07 -1.44
CA ALA A 44 -21.20 -10.43 -2.51
C ALA A 44 -22.61 -10.01 -2.06
N THR A 45 -23.14 -10.60 -0.98
CA THR A 45 -24.44 -10.25 -0.40
C THR A 45 -24.35 -9.31 0.81
N VAL A 46 -23.15 -9.07 1.34
CA VAL A 46 -22.93 -8.25 2.53
C VAL A 46 -22.62 -6.82 2.13
N LYS A 47 -23.46 -5.88 2.60
CA LYS A 47 -23.23 -4.45 2.39
C LYS A 47 -22.07 -3.93 3.26
N PRO A 48 -21.19 -3.05 2.73
CA PRO A 48 -20.07 -2.50 3.48
C PRO A 48 -20.54 -1.68 4.70
N ALA A 49 -19.74 -1.73 5.76
CA ALA A 49 -19.95 -0.96 7.00
C ALA A 49 -18.88 0.13 7.22
N GLY A 50 -17.77 0.06 6.49
CA GLY A 50 -16.62 0.95 6.63
C GLY A 50 -15.49 0.57 5.68
N ILE A 51 -14.30 1.13 5.90
CA ILE A 51 -13.11 0.95 5.06
C ILE A 51 -12.02 0.27 5.91
N CYS A 52 -11.43 -0.81 5.40
CA CYS A 52 -10.28 -1.46 6.03
C CYS A 52 -8.96 -0.77 5.64
N GLY A 53 -7.86 -1.14 6.29
CA GLY A 53 -6.54 -0.54 6.04
C GLY A 53 -6.03 -0.67 4.59
N SER A 54 -6.25 -1.82 3.94
CA SER A 54 -5.95 -1.96 2.51
C SER A 54 -6.94 -1.17 1.64
N GLY A 55 -8.23 -1.22 1.98
CA GLY A 55 -9.27 -0.50 1.23
C GLY A 55 -9.08 1.01 1.18
N ILE A 56 -8.55 1.65 2.23
CA ILE A 56 -8.26 3.09 2.20
C ILE A 56 -7.06 3.42 1.31
N ILE A 57 -6.07 2.53 1.26
CA ILE A 57 -4.91 2.65 0.38
C ILE A 57 -5.35 2.54 -1.08
N GLU A 58 -6.11 1.50 -1.43
CA GLU A 58 -6.65 1.30 -2.78
C GLU A 58 -7.56 2.47 -3.18
N ALA A 59 -8.47 2.89 -2.30
CA ALA A 59 -9.37 4.01 -2.60
C ALA A 59 -8.61 5.30 -2.92
N ILE A 60 -7.58 5.65 -2.14
CA ILE A 60 -6.80 6.87 -2.40
C ILE A 60 -5.94 6.72 -3.66
N ALA A 61 -5.38 5.54 -3.91
CA ALA A 61 -4.61 5.30 -5.13
C ALA A 61 -5.49 5.43 -6.37
N GLU A 62 -6.72 4.89 -6.34
CA GLU A 62 -7.70 5.05 -7.42
C GLU A 62 -8.14 6.51 -7.60
N LEU A 63 -8.34 7.26 -6.51
CA LEU A 63 -8.63 8.69 -6.58
C LEU A 63 -7.50 9.50 -7.25
N VAL A 64 -6.25 9.09 -7.05
CA VAL A 64 -5.08 9.67 -7.74
C VAL A 64 -5.06 9.28 -9.22
N LEU A 65 -5.25 7.99 -9.52
CA LEU A 65 -5.30 7.48 -10.90
C LEU A 65 -6.43 8.12 -11.72
N SER A 66 -7.58 8.37 -11.09
CA SER A 66 -8.74 9.01 -11.71
C SER A 66 -8.61 10.53 -11.85
N GLY A 67 -7.53 11.12 -11.31
CA GLY A 67 -7.28 12.57 -11.30
C GLY A 67 -8.12 13.35 -10.29
N LEU A 68 -8.92 12.68 -9.46
CA LEU A 68 -9.75 13.32 -8.42
C LEU A 68 -8.90 13.88 -7.28
N VAL A 69 -7.71 13.32 -7.07
CA VAL A 69 -6.71 13.80 -6.12
C VAL A 69 -5.42 14.14 -6.87
N ASP A 70 -4.88 15.32 -6.62
CA ASP A 70 -3.62 15.76 -7.22
C ASP A 70 -2.39 15.21 -6.49
N ALA A 71 -1.20 15.42 -7.06
CA ALA A 71 0.06 14.96 -6.48
C ALA A 71 0.39 15.58 -5.09
N SER A 72 -0.32 16.64 -4.68
CA SER A 72 -0.19 17.24 -3.35
C SER A 72 -1.15 16.62 -2.33
N GLY A 73 -2.05 15.73 -2.75
CA GLY A 73 -3.08 15.09 -1.92
C GLY A 73 -4.35 15.92 -1.77
N ARG A 74 -4.58 16.93 -2.63
CA ARG A 74 -5.79 17.73 -2.61
C ARG A 74 -6.82 17.19 -3.59
N PHE A 75 -8.08 17.24 -3.20
CA PHE A 75 -9.18 17.00 -4.15
C PHE A 75 -9.23 18.10 -5.22
N VAL A 76 -9.50 17.70 -6.45
CA VAL A 76 -9.72 18.60 -7.59
C VAL A 76 -11.17 19.02 -7.61
N ASP A 77 -11.44 20.25 -7.17
CA ASP A 77 -12.78 20.84 -6.98
C ASP A 77 -13.66 20.86 -8.24
N SER A 78 -13.04 20.98 -9.40
CA SER A 78 -13.67 21.01 -10.72
C SER A 78 -14.05 19.63 -11.27
N ALA A 79 -13.85 18.55 -10.50
CA ALA A 79 -14.16 17.21 -10.96
C ALA A 79 -15.66 17.00 -11.27
N PRO A 80 -16.01 16.44 -12.44
CA PRO A 80 -17.40 16.25 -12.85
C PRO A 80 -18.04 15.01 -12.22
N THR A 81 -18.11 14.95 -10.88
CA THR A 81 -18.73 13.83 -10.15
C THR A 81 -19.52 14.30 -8.94
N GLU A 82 -20.72 13.73 -8.76
CA GLU A 82 -21.58 13.98 -7.59
C GLU A 82 -21.03 13.36 -6.30
N ARG A 83 -20.07 12.43 -6.42
CA ARG A 83 -19.44 11.76 -5.28
C ARG A 83 -18.41 12.63 -4.58
N LEU A 84 -17.88 13.66 -5.23
CA LEU A 84 -16.97 14.61 -4.61
C LEU A 84 -17.77 15.78 -4.05
N LYS A 85 -17.75 15.94 -2.73
CA LYS A 85 -18.47 16.99 -2.01
C LYS A 85 -17.49 17.85 -1.21
N PHE A 86 -17.88 19.10 -0.94
CA PHE A 86 -17.09 20.04 -0.15
C PHE A 86 -17.92 20.64 0.98
N GLU A 87 -17.38 20.62 2.19
CA GLU A 87 -17.87 21.33 3.36
C GLU A 87 -16.90 22.48 3.66
N GLY A 88 -17.21 23.67 3.13
CA GLY A 88 -16.28 24.80 3.12
C GLY A 88 -15.03 24.46 2.30
N ALA A 89 -13.85 24.49 2.94
CA ALA A 89 -12.58 24.17 2.29
C ALA A 89 -12.21 22.67 2.34
N LYS A 90 -12.99 21.83 3.04
CA LYS A 90 -12.68 20.41 3.21
C LYS A 90 -13.49 19.56 2.23
N GLY A 91 -12.79 18.87 1.33
CA GLY A 91 -13.38 17.91 0.42
C GLY A 91 -13.50 16.50 1.02
N TYR A 92 -14.49 15.74 0.56
CA TYR A 92 -14.59 14.31 0.79
C TYR A 92 -15.23 13.60 -0.41
N PHE A 93 -14.83 12.35 -0.62
CA PHE A 93 -15.35 11.50 -1.68
C PHE A 93 -16.25 10.41 -1.12
N VAL A 94 -17.47 10.27 -1.66
CA VAL A 94 -18.43 9.23 -1.26
C VAL A 94 -18.12 7.93 -1.99
N LEU A 95 -17.57 6.95 -1.28
CA LEU A 95 -17.35 5.59 -1.78
C LEU A 95 -18.65 4.79 -1.85
N ALA A 96 -19.50 4.89 -0.82
CA ALA A 96 -20.78 4.19 -0.78
C ALA A 96 -21.88 5.08 -0.17
N TRP A 97 -23.03 5.15 -0.84
CA TRP A 97 -24.24 5.84 -0.41
C TRP A 97 -24.97 5.07 0.71
N PRO A 98 -25.87 5.71 1.48
CA PRO A 98 -26.60 5.04 2.57
C PRO A 98 -27.36 3.77 2.15
N HIS A 99 -27.88 3.72 0.92
CA HIS A 99 -28.60 2.56 0.42
C HIS A 99 -27.68 1.39 0.03
N GLU A 100 -26.39 1.67 -0.17
CA GLU A 100 -25.35 0.70 -0.51
C GLU A 100 -24.70 0.10 0.76
N THR A 101 -24.88 0.70 1.94
CA THR A 101 -24.21 0.29 3.19
C THR A 101 -25.14 -0.49 4.14
N SER A 102 -24.54 -1.27 5.04
CA SER A 102 -25.27 -1.98 6.10
C SER A 102 -25.66 -1.07 7.27
N THR A 103 -24.98 0.07 7.41
CA THR A 103 -25.18 1.04 8.50
C THR A 103 -26.22 2.12 8.17
N GLY A 104 -26.67 2.21 6.92
CA GLY A 104 -27.56 3.28 6.46
C GLY A 104 -26.90 4.66 6.47
N ARG A 105 -25.57 4.72 6.44
CA ARG A 105 -24.77 5.96 6.40
C ARG A 105 -23.83 5.93 5.20
N GLU A 106 -23.41 7.11 4.73
CA GLU A 106 -22.37 7.21 3.70
C GLU A 106 -21.04 6.64 4.24
N ILE A 107 -20.28 5.97 3.37
CA ILE A 107 -18.86 5.67 3.58
C ILE A 107 -18.08 6.64 2.71
N VAL A 108 -17.24 7.45 3.34
CA VAL A 108 -16.53 8.57 2.71
C VAL A 108 -15.03 8.51 2.98
N VAL A 109 -14.25 9.07 2.05
CA VAL A 109 -12.82 9.37 2.23
C VAL A 109 -12.66 10.87 2.36
N HIS A 110 -12.19 11.35 3.51
CA HIS A 110 -11.94 12.76 3.75
C HIS A 110 -10.54 13.18 3.29
N ALA A 111 -10.36 14.48 3.04
CA ALA A 111 -9.03 15.07 2.81
C ALA A 111 -8.05 14.80 3.97
N ASP A 112 -8.57 14.73 5.21
CA ASP A 112 -7.77 14.42 6.39
C ASP A 112 -7.28 12.95 6.39
N ASP A 113 -8.04 12.01 5.79
CA ASP A 113 -7.62 10.61 5.61
C ASP A 113 -6.48 10.53 4.57
N ILE A 114 -6.61 11.26 3.45
CA ILE A 114 -5.53 11.39 2.46
C ILE A 114 -4.27 11.93 3.13
N ARG A 115 -4.43 12.95 3.99
CA ARG A 115 -3.29 13.53 4.71
C ARG A 115 -2.64 12.54 5.66
N ALA A 116 -3.43 11.73 6.37
CA ALA A 116 -2.90 10.69 7.26
C ALA A 116 -2.11 9.64 6.47
N ILE A 117 -2.62 9.19 5.32
CA ILE A 117 -1.92 8.26 4.44
C ILE A 117 -0.64 8.87 3.88
N GLN A 118 -0.64 10.14 3.47
CA GLN A 118 0.57 10.84 3.03
C GLN A 118 1.68 10.85 4.09
N LEU A 119 1.33 11.10 5.35
CA LEU A 119 2.31 11.10 6.44
C LEU A 119 2.85 9.68 6.71
N ALA A 120 1.96 8.68 6.72
CA ALA A 120 2.36 7.29 6.94
C ALA A 120 3.27 6.77 5.82
N LYS A 121 2.87 7.00 4.56
CA LYS A 121 3.66 6.55 3.40
C LYS A 121 4.97 7.31 3.27
N ALA A 122 5.01 8.60 3.65
CA ALA A 122 6.24 9.38 3.64
C ALA A 122 7.27 8.82 4.64
N ALA A 123 6.82 8.37 5.81
CA ALA A 123 7.71 7.73 6.78
C ALA A 123 8.29 6.40 6.25
N LEU A 124 7.47 5.57 5.59
CA LEU A 124 7.93 4.32 4.98
C LEU A 124 8.95 4.58 3.88
N TYR A 125 8.64 5.47 2.95
CA TYR A 125 9.52 5.81 1.83
C TYR A 125 10.83 6.44 2.30
N ALA A 126 10.77 7.42 3.21
CA ALA A 126 11.96 8.05 3.77
C ALA A 126 12.85 7.03 4.50
N GLY A 127 12.25 6.11 5.25
CA GLY A 127 12.97 5.00 5.88
C GLY A 127 13.71 4.14 4.85
N ALA A 128 13.02 3.70 3.79
CA ALA A 128 13.62 2.93 2.71
C ALA A 128 14.76 3.71 2.02
N LYS A 129 14.54 4.98 1.70
CA LYS A 129 15.51 5.82 1.01
C LYS A 129 16.77 6.08 1.84
N LEU A 130 16.63 6.30 3.15
CA LEU A 130 17.77 6.41 4.05
C LEU A 130 18.56 5.12 4.11
N LEU A 131 17.89 3.97 4.24
CA LEU A 131 18.57 2.67 4.23
C LEU A 131 19.32 2.46 2.90
N MET A 132 18.69 2.79 1.77
CA MET A 132 19.36 2.77 0.47
C MET A 132 20.55 3.72 0.42
N ARG A 133 20.47 4.91 1.01
CA ARG A 133 21.57 5.87 1.06
C ARG A 133 22.75 5.38 1.90
N HIS A 134 22.47 4.79 3.07
CA HIS A 134 23.50 4.15 3.90
C HIS A 134 24.11 2.95 3.17
N ALA A 135 23.29 2.18 2.44
CA ALA A 135 23.74 1.10 1.58
C ALA A 135 24.40 1.56 0.27
N ALA A 136 24.22 2.82 -0.16
CA ALA A 136 24.86 3.36 -1.36
C ALA A 136 26.36 3.62 -1.15
N ALA A 137 26.84 3.59 0.10
CA ALA A 137 28.27 3.37 0.37
C ALA A 137 28.77 2.02 -0.19
N ALA A 138 27.86 1.11 -0.52
CA ALA A 138 28.05 -0.17 -1.19
C ALA A 138 27.35 -0.24 -2.57
N ASP A 139 27.18 0.91 -3.26
CA ASP A 139 26.73 1.04 -4.67
C ASP A 139 25.27 0.61 -4.99
N LEU A 140 24.39 0.57 -3.99
CA LEU A 140 22.96 0.31 -4.22
C LEU A 140 22.24 1.55 -4.81
N GLN A 141 21.87 1.49 -6.09
CA GLN A 141 21.10 2.55 -6.77
C GLN A 141 19.63 2.18 -7.00
N THR A 142 19.32 0.89 -7.11
CA THR A 142 18.01 0.35 -7.45
C THR A 142 17.59 -0.75 -6.49
N VAL A 143 16.29 -1.03 -6.41
CA VAL A 143 15.75 -2.13 -5.62
C VAL A 143 15.27 -3.23 -6.56
N ASP A 144 15.92 -4.40 -6.50
CA ASP A 144 15.60 -5.52 -7.40
C ASP A 144 14.32 -6.25 -7.01
N ARG A 145 14.00 -6.28 -5.71
CA ARG A 145 12.86 -7.01 -5.15
C ARG A 145 12.37 -6.36 -3.87
N ILE A 146 11.05 -6.27 -3.71
CA ILE A 146 10.40 -5.77 -2.49
C ILE A 146 9.53 -6.88 -1.89
N VAL A 147 9.67 -7.07 -0.59
CA VAL A 147 8.87 -8.05 0.17
C VAL A 147 8.10 -7.31 1.26
N LEU A 148 6.78 -7.26 1.12
CA LEU A 148 5.86 -6.61 2.05
C LEU A 148 5.38 -7.63 3.08
N ALA A 149 5.77 -7.44 4.34
CA ALA A 149 5.38 -8.27 5.46
C ALA A 149 4.54 -7.50 6.49
N GLY A 150 3.88 -8.24 7.37
CA GLY A 150 3.05 -7.71 8.46
C GLY A 150 1.59 -7.49 8.05
N ALA A 151 0.75 -7.14 9.03
CA ALA A 151 -0.70 -6.98 8.83
C ALA A 151 -1.04 -5.96 7.74
N PHE A 152 -0.26 -4.88 7.64
CA PHE A 152 -0.36 -3.91 6.57
C PHE A 152 0.09 -4.49 5.23
N GLY A 153 1.26 -5.16 5.15
CA GLY A 153 1.78 -5.70 3.89
C GLY A 153 1.03 -6.91 3.33
N SER A 154 0.16 -7.57 4.11
CA SER A 154 -0.48 -8.84 3.74
C SER A 154 -1.56 -8.72 2.65
N TYR A 155 -2.17 -7.55 2.50
CA TYR A 155 -3.32 -7.32 1.62
C TYR A 155 -3.22 -6.00 0.83
N ILE A 156 -2.05 -5.38 0.82
CA ILE A 156 -1.82 -4.19 -0.01
C ILE A 156 -1.45 -4.65 -1.40
N ASP A 157 -2.17 -4.14 -2.40
CA ASP A 157 -1.82 -4.30 -3.79
C ASP A 157 -0.47 -3.58 -4.11
N PRO A 158 0.50 -4.29 -4.74
CA PRO A 158 1.78 -3.71 -5.10
C PRO A 158 1.71 -2.46 -5.96
N LEU A 159 0.76 -2.41 -6.90
CA LEU A 159 0.59 -1.25 -7.76
C LEU A 159 0.09 -0.06 -6.94
N HIS A 160 -0.96 -0.21 -6.14
CA HIS A 160 -1.47 0.87 -5.30
C HIS A 160 -0.42 1.37 -4.30
N ALA A 161 0.40 0.48 -3.74
CA ALA A 161 1.54 0.87 -2.90
C ALA A 161 2.53 1.76 -3.64
N MET A 162 2.87 1.42 -4.89
CA MET A 162 3.79 2.20 -5.73
C MET A 162 3.16 3.51 -6.22
N VAL A 163 1.88 3.50 -6.60
CA VAL A 163 1.10 4.69 -6.98
C VAL A 163 1.12 5.74 -5.88
N LEU A 164 0.93 5.32 -4.63
CA LEU A 164 1.00 6.22 -3.48
C LEU A 164 2.45 6.61 -3.11
N GLY A 165 3.45 5.88 -3.59
CA GLY A 165 4.85 6.02 -3.20
C GLY A 165 5.10 5.56 -1.77
N MET A 166 4.48 4.45 -1.35
CA MET A 166 4.79 3.75 -0.10
C MET A 166 6.12 3.00 -0.19
N ILE A 167 6.51 2.63 -1.40
CA ILE A 167 7.72 1.86 -1.72
C ILE A 167 8.54 2.60 -2.80
N PRO A 168 9.88 2.42 -2.83
CA PRO A 168 10.71 2.83 -3.96
C PRO A 168 10.25 2.18 -5.27
N ASP A 169 10.64 2.78 -6.39
CA ASP A 169 10.40 2.18 -7.71
C ASP A 169 11.08 0.79 -7.79
N CYS A 170 10.30 -0.18 -8.25
CA CYS A 170 10.68 -1.56 -8.44
C CYS A 170 9.77 -2.16 -9.50
N ASP A 171 10.26 -3.17 -10.22
CA ASP A 171 9.40 -3.96 -11.10
C ASP A 171 8.27 -4.58 -10.26
N LEU A 172 7.02 -4.35 -10.65
CA LEU A 172 5.84 -4.82 -9.92
C LEU A 172 5.80 -6.35 -9.81
N ASP A 173 6.34 -7.05 -10.80
CA ASP A 173 6.44 -8.52 -10.77
C ASP A 173 7.40 -9.01 -9.66
N HIS A 174 8.26 -8.12 -9.15
CA HIS A 174 9.18 -8.38 -8.05
C HIS A 174 8.73 -7.78 -6.71
N VAL A 175 7.51 -7.24 -6.62
CA VAL A 175 6.92 -6.77 -5.37
C VAL A 175 5.94 -7.81 -4.85
N THR A 176 6.22 -8.40 -3.69
CA THR A 176 5.45 -9.54 -3.16
C THR A 176 4.99 -9.32 -1.72
N ALA A 177 3.71 -9.57 -1.46
CA ALA A 177 3.15 -9.63 -0.11
C ALA A 177 3.32 -11.03 0.49
N VAL A 178 3.99 -11.14 1.63
CA VAL A 178 4.30 -12.44 2.28
C VAL A 178 3.53 -12.68 3.57
N GLY A 179 2.65 -11.76 3.97
CA GLY A 179 1.82 -11.98 5.14
C GLY A 179 2.55 -11.79 6.47
N ASN A 180 2.21 -12.62 7.47
CA ASN A 180 2.85 -12.60 8.78
C ASN A 180 4.19 -13.37 8.77
N ALA A 181 5.22 -12.76 8.17
CA ALA A 181 6.55 -13.35 8.07
C ALA A 181 7.17 -13.69 9.44
N ALA A 182 6.86 -12.92 10.49
CA ALA A 182 7.34 -13.20 11.85
C ALA A 182 6.75 -14.50 12.41
N GLY A 183 5.44 -14.72 12.19
CA GLY A 183 4.76 -15.95 12.58
C GLY A 183 5.27 -17.18 11.81
N ASP A 184 5.44 -17.03 10.49
CA ASP A 184 5.97 -18.12 9.65
C ASP A 184 7.43 -18.44 10.02
N GLY A 185 8.26 -17.42 10.27
CA GLY A 185 9.62 -17.60 10.76
C GLY A 185 9.68 -18.34 12.10
N ALA A 186 8.79 -18.01 13.04
CA ALA A 186 8.71 -18.69 14.33
C ALA A 186 8.37 -20.18 14.17
N LEU A 187 7.43 -20.52 13.27
CA LEU A 187 7.08 -21.91 12.97
C LEU A 187 8.26 -22.67 12.35
N ILE A 188 8.97 -22.06 11.41
CA ILE A 188 10.16 -22.65 10.77
C ILE A 188 11.24 -22.95 11.83
N MET A 189 11.55 -22.00 12.71
CA MET A 189 12.55 -22.18 13.77
C MET A 189 12.12 -23.17 14.86
N LEU A 190 10.80 -23.34 15.07
CA LEU A 190 10.27 -24.34 15.99
C LEU A 190 10.50 -25.76 15.47
N LEU A 191 10.28 -25.97 14.17
CA LEU A 191 10.34 -27.29 13.52
C LEU A 191 11.73 -27.66 12.97
N ASN A 192 12.63 -26.69 12.81
CA ASN A 192 13.97 -26.90 12.24
C ASN A 192 15.06 -26.20 13.08
N GLN A 193 15.92 -27.01 13.71
CA GLN A 193 17.01 -26.51 14.55
C GLN A 193 18.11 -25.78 13.77
N ASP A 194 18.39 -26.19 12.54
CA ASP A 194 19.41 -25.53 11.71
C ASP A 194 18.93 -24.15 11.28
N LYS A 195 17.65 -24.01 10.91
CA LYS A 195 17.03 -22.70 10.62
C LYS A 195 17.00 -21.78 11.83
N ARG A 196 16.87 -22.32 13.04
CA ARG A 196 17.01 -21.53 14.27
C ARG A 196 18.42 -20.97 14.43
N ARG A 197 19.47 -21.80 14.24
CA ARG A 197 20.87 -21.35 14.30
C ARG A 197 21.20 -20.33 13.22
N GLU A 198 20.66 -20.51 12.02
CA GLU A 198 20.78 -19.56 10.91
C GLU A 198 20.18 -18.20 11.30
N ALA A 199 18.95 -18.17 11.83
CA ALA A 199 18.30 -16.95 12.28
C ALA A 199 19.07 -16.23 13.40
N GLU A 200 19.61 -16.98 14.36
CA GLU A 200 20.47 -16.42 15.42
C GLU A 200 21.74 -15.77 14.86
N THR A 201 22.33 -16.38 13.83
CA THR A 201 23.53 -15.84 13.16
C THR A 201 23.19 -14.57 12.39
N LEU A 202 22.10 -14.59 11.61
CA LEU A 202 21.63 -13.44 10.85
C LEU A 202 21.28 -12.26 11.75
N ALA A 203 20.60 -12.50 12.88
CA ALA A 203 20.22 -11.45 13.82
C ALA A 203 21.42 -10.67 14.36
N ARG A 204 22.61 -11.31 14.48
CA ARG A 204 23.85 -10.65 14.91
C ARG A 204 24.52 -9.82 13.80
N GLN A 205 24.15 -10.03 12.55
CA GLN A 205 24.68 -9.32 11.38
C GLN A 205 23.82 -8.12 10.97
N VAL A 206 22.58 -8.02 11.48
CA VAL A 206 21.69 -6.90 11.18
C VAL A 206 22.25 -5.62 11.80
N LEU A 207 22.56 -4.65 10.94
CA LEU A 207 22.89 -3.29 11.37
C LEU A 207 21.60 -2.50 11.59
N HIS A 208 21.39 -2.05 12.82
CA HIS A 208 20.29 -1.15 13.13
C HIS A 208 20.66 0.30 12.78
N VAL A 209 19.90 0.90 11.86
CA VAL A 209 20.05 2.31 11.48
C VAL A 209 18.91 3.12 12.10
N GLN A 210 19.27 4.12 12.92
CA GLN A 210 18.29 4.99 13.55
C GLN A 210 17.87 6.12 12.61
N THR A 211 16.87 5.84 11.77
CA THR A 211 16.39 6.77 10.73
C THR A 211 15.81 8.07 11.29
N ALA A 212 15.17 8.04 12.47
CA ALA A 212 14.52 9.21 13.05
C ALA A 212 15.49 10.35 13.45
N THR A 213 16.76 10.03 13.67
CA THR A 213 17.82 11.01 14.00
C THR A 213 18.74 11.29 12.83
N ASP A 214 18.48 10.70 11.66
CA ASP A 214 19.28 10.91 10.48
C ASP A 214 19.11 12.36 9.97
N PRO A 215 20.20 13.11 9.71
CA PRO A 215 20.13 14.49 9.23
C PRO A 215 19.30 14.66 7.95
N TYR A 216 19.19 13.61 7.13
CA TYR A 216 18.48 13.63 5.86
C TYR A 216 17.01 13.21 5.98
N PHE A 217 16.58 12.66 7.13
CA PHE A 217 15.22 12.15 7.31
C PHE A 217 14.14 13.18 6.97
N GLN A 218 14.29 14.41 7.48
CA GLN A 218 13.29 15.45 7.27
C GLN A 218 13.14 15.83 5.80
N ASP A 219 14.26 15.86 5.06
CA ASP A 219 14.26 16.20 3.64
C ASP A 219 13.61 15.09 2.81
N GLU A 220 13.95 13.82 3.08
CA GLU A 220 13.32 12.67 2.44
C GLU A 220 11.82 12.57 2.78
N PHE A 221 11.46 12.79 4.04
CA PHE A 221 10.07 12.76 4.49
C PHE A 221 9.22 13.83 3.79
N VAL A 222 9.69 15.08 3.71
CA VAL A 222 8.96 16.17 3.06
C VAL A 222 8.81 15.91 1.56
N ALA A 223 9.85 15.38 0.90
CA ALA A 223 9.77 15.01 -0.50
C ALA A 223 8.78 13.86 -0.74
N ALA A 224 8.74 12.90 0.20
CA ALA A 224 7.86 11.76 0.15
C ALA A 224 6.41 12.05 0.56
N ILE A 225 6.05 13.26 0.99
CA ILE A 225 4.63 13.63 1.21
C ILE A 225 3.86 13.66 -0.13
N HIS A 226 4.50 14.14 -1.21
CA HIS A 226 3.87 14.19 -2.53
C HIS A 226 3.63 12.79 -3.09
N ILE A 227 2.61 12.61 -3.90
CA ILE A 227 2.25 11.31 -4.50
C ILE A 227 2.75 11.25 -5.97
N PRO A 228 3.49 10.21 -6.40
CA PRO A 228 4.12 9.18 -5.55
C PRO A 228 5.31 9.75 -4.76
N HIS A 229 6.02 10.74 -5.31
CA HIS A 229 7.12 11.44 -4.63
C HIS A 229 7.37 12.81 -5.29
N MET A 230 8.09 13.72 -4.61
CA MET A 230 8.41 15.03 -5.18
C MET A 230 9.53 14.98 -6.23
N ASN A 231 10.60 14.22 -5.98
CA ASN A 231 11.83 14.27 -6.79
C ASN A 231 12.17 12.93 -7.45
N ASP A 232 12.19 11.85 -6.66
CA ASP A 232 12.49 10.50 -7.15
C ASP A 232 11.64 10.07 -8.36
N PRO A 233 12.30 9.45 -9.37
CA PRO A 233 11.61 8.93 -10.54
C PRO A 233 10.94 7.59 -10.23
N PHE A 234 9.83 7.32 -10.95
CA PHE A 234 9.11 6.05 -10.90
C PHE A 234 8.92 5.50 -12.32
N PRO A 235 10.01 5.09 -13.00
CA PRO A 235 9.94 4.63 -14.38
C PRO A 235 9.04 3.40 -14.55
N SER A 236 8.99 2.51 -13.56
CA SER A 236 8.12 1.32 -13.57
C SER A 236 6.63 1.69 -13.51
N LEU A 237 6.31 2.86 -12.96
CA LEU A 237 4.95 3.39 -12.84
C LEU A 237 4.51 4.23 -14.06
N GLU A 238 5.46 4.76 -14.86
CA GLU A 238 5.15 5.66 -15.98
C GLU A 238 4.15 5.10 -17.00
N PRO A 239 4.22 3.83 -17.44
CA PRO A 239 3.26 3.29 -18.40
C PRO A 239 1.84 3.29 -17.82
N ILE A 240 1.71 3.00 -16.52
CA ILE A 240 0.44 2.90 -15.81
C ILE A 240 -0.16 4.30 -15.62
N MET A 241 0.66 5.28 -15.23
CA MET A 241 0.23 6.69 -15.13
C MET A 241 -0.22 7.24 -16.49
N ARG A 242 0.47 6.86 -17.58
CA ARG A 242 0.08 7.25 -18.95
C ARG A 242 -1.27 6.63 -19.35
N GLN A 243 -1.49 5.36 -19.04
CA GLN A 243 -2.76 4.70 -19.30
C GLN A 243 -3.90 5.32 -18.49
N ALA A 244 -3.68 5.55 -17.18
CA ALA A 244 -4.64 6.22 -16.32
C ALA A 244 -4.97 7.63 -16.83
N ALA A 245 -3.96 8.40 -17.24
CA ALA A 245 -4.14 9.74 -17.81
C ALA A 245 -4.99 9.75 -19.09
N ALA A 246 -5.05 8.64 -19.85
CA ALA A 246 -5.86 8.54 -21.05
C ALA A 246 -7.36 8.30 -20.77
N VAL A 247 -7.71 7.81 -19.58
CA VAL A 247 -9.08 7.42 -19.22
C VAL A 247 -9.59 8.10 -17.95
N ARG A 248 -8.78 8.98 -17.33
CA ARG A 248 -9.15 9.68 -16.09
C ARG A 248 -10.33 10.62 -16.28
N ILE A 249 -11.04 10.85 -15.18
CA ILE A 249 -12.27 11.65 -15.14
C ILE A 249 -11.94 13.14 -15.31
N ILE A 250 -10.78 13.57 -14.81
CA ILE A 250 -10.31 14.95 -14.87
C ILE A 250 -8.79 15.00 -14.90
N ASP A 251 -8.22 15.97 -15.62
CA ASP A 251 -6.80 16.27 -15.55
C ASP A 251 -6.49 17.06 -14.26
N PRO A 252 -5.71 16.51 -13.32
CA PRO A 252 -5.33 17.26 -12.12
C PRO A 252 -4.40 18.42 -12.50
N PRO A 253 -4.35 19.49 -11.69
CA PRO A 253 -3.46 20.61 -11.92
C PRO A 253 -2.02 20.15 -12.10
N GLN A 254 -1.37 20.56 -13.20
CA GLN A 254 0.04 20.23 -13.40
C GLN A 254 0.90 20.93 -12.36
N ARG A 255 1.97 20.25 -11.92
CA ARG A 255 2.99 20.88 -11.07
C ARG A 255 3.53 22.13 -11.76
N ASN A 256 3.42 23.29 -11.10
CA ASN A 256 4.05 24.52 -11.58
C ASN A 256 5.54 24.28 -11.87
N SER A 257 6.00 24.56 -13.09
CA SER A 257 7.39 24.38 -13.53
C SER A 257 8.44 25.02 -12.60
N ALA A 258 8.05 26.07 -11.87
CA ALA A 258 8.88 26.72 -10.85
C ALA A 258 9.19 25.83 -9.63
N SER A 259 8.29 24.93 -9.23
CA SER A 259 8.53 24.00 -8.10
C SER A 259 9.51 22.90 -8.51
N GLN A 260 9.36 22.35 -9.72
CA GLN A 260 10.29 21.38 -10.31
C GLN A 260 11.70 21.98 -10.47
N ALA A 261 11.81 23.22 -10.94
CA ALA A 261 13.10 23.91 -11.07
C ALA A 261 13.79 24.17 -9.72
N ARG A 262 13.03 24.39 -8.65
CA ARG A 262 13.57 24.57 -7.29
C ARG A 262 14.03 23.24 -6.68
N ALA A 263 13.27 22.17 -6.86
CA ALA A 263 13.64 20.82 -6.45
C ALA A 263 14.97 20.38 -7.11
N ALA A 264 15.07 20.50 -8.43
CA ALA A 264 16.28 20.14 -9.18
C ALA A 264 17.52 20.99 -8.77
N ARG A 265 17.33 22.25 -8.41
CA ARG A 265 18.42 23.10 -7.88
C ARG A 265 18.87 22.66 -6.49
N ARG A 266 17.95 22.23 -5.63
CA ARG A 266 18.25 21.77 -4.27
C ARG A 266 18.99 20.44 -4.28
N GLU A 267 18.57 19.50 -5.11
CA GLU A 267 19.24 18.20 -5.28
C GLU A 267 20.70 18.35 -5.78
N ARG A 268 20.92 19.22 -6.77
CA ARG A 268 22.29 19.55 -7.24
C ARG A 268 23.16 20.15 -6.15
N ARG A 269 22.57 20.89 -5.21
CA ARG A 269 23.30 21.46 -4.07
C ARG A 269 23.64 20.38 -3.05
N ASN A 270 22.68 19.54 -2.69
CA ASN A 270 22.90 18.45 -1.73
C ASN A 270 23.95 17.45 -2.24
N ASN A 271 23.95 17.11 -3.54
CA ASN A 271 25.00 16.26 -4.12
C ASN A 271 26.39 16.91 -4.10
N LYS A 272 26.48 18.24 -4.27
CA LYS A 272 27.75 18.97 -4.14
C LYS A 272 28.24 19.03 -2.70
N GLU A 273 27.35 19.18 -1.73
CA GLU A 273 27.69 19.18 -0.31
C GLU A 273 28.13 17.78 0.14
N ALA A 274 27.43 16.71 -0.27
CA ALA A 274 27.81 15.33 0.00
C ALA A 274 29.15 14.91 -0.65
N MET A 275 29.47 15.44 -1.85
CA MET A 275 30.78 15.24 -2.48
C MET A 275 31.91 15.96 -1.74
N LYS A 276 31.63 17.11 -1.11
CA LYS A 276 32.62 17.84 -0.30
C LYS A 276 32.89 17.20 1.05
N GLU A 277 31.90 16.55 1.67
CA GLU A 277 32.10 15.79 2.92
C GLU A 277 32.85 14.48 2.70
N ARG A 278 32.89 13.96 1.46
CA ARG A 278 33.59 12.72 1.09
C ARG A 278 35.03 12.95 0.61
N ALA A 279 35.48 14.19 0.43
CA ALA A 279 36.79 14.57 -0.08
C ALA A 279 37.67 15.17 1.03
#